data_AF-A0A2S2KTQ3-F1
#
_entry.id   AF-A0A2S2KTQ3-F1
#
_cell.length_a   1.000
_cell.length_b   1.000
_cell.length_c   1.000
_cell.angle_alpha   90.00
_cell.angle_beta   90.00
_cell.angle_gamma   90.00
#
_symmetry.space_group_name_H-M   'P 1'
#
loop_
_entity.id
_entity.type
_entity.pdbx_description
1 polymer ?
#
loop_
_entity_poly.entity_id
_entity_poly.type
_entity_poly.pdbx_seq_one_letter_code
_entity_poly.pdbx_strand_id
1 'polypeptide(L)'
;MVINFKIIFIGIIAAFITLVIFTQYQTEIPIEESNIHDIEFFNFNIDFKDFDMVELPIDSIFIIKAIKDDYILDKNIHKYLKLAFELDDENLSLYDELSNTDEKTVVIFPIFTSSAYNSPGFYDYYSDRCDVSCLTVPIKLILRTEMGGNGAQILKLLNYKFLSDIDVDKNPEILNHFDKVILLHSEYVTKKEFDAITSHPNVIYLYPNALYAEIEVNYDQNTATLIRGHGYPEKHIDNGFDWVFDNTRPYEFDRDCDNWEFYEIENGKMLNCFPEEQLYEDASLLKALKEI
;
A
#
# COMPACT_ATOMS: atom_id res chain seq x y z
N MET A 1 55.39 42.63 -6.01
CA MET A 1 54.06 42.61 -6.64
C MET A 1 53.06 42.98 -5.55
N VAL A 2 52.62 44.24 -5.51
CA VAL A 2 51.76 44.75 -4.42
C VAL A 2 50.32 44.40 -4.78
N ILE A 3 49.74 43.42 -4.08
CA ILE A 3 48.35 43.04 -4.25
C ILE A 3 47.49 44.16 -3.65
N ASN A 4 46.63 44.75 -4.48
CA ASN A 4 45.77 45.86 -4.08
C ASN A 4 44.58 45.32 -3.27
N PHE A 5 44.72 45.33 -1.94
CA PHE A 5 43.71 44.86 -0.98
C PHE A 5 42.31 45.47 -1.18
N LYS A 6 42.19 46.66 -1.78
CA LYS A 6 40.89 47.27 -2.08
C LYS A 6 40.09 46.48 -3.13
N ILE A 7 40.77 45.89 -4.11
CA ILE A 7 40.11 45.12 -5.18
C ILE A 7 39.59 43.79 -4.64
N ILE A 8 40.35 43.14 -3.75
CA ILE A 8 39.93 41.90 -3.08
C ILE A 8 38.71 42.15 -2.18
N PHE A 9 38.70 43.25 -1.44
CA PHE A 9 37.60 43.58 -0.53
C PHE A 9 36.29 43.87 -1.28
N ILE A 10 36.36 44.55 -2.43
CA ILE A 10 35.19 44.80 -3.30
C ILE A 10 34.66 43.49 -3.89
N GLY A 11 35.56 42.59 -4.31
CA GLY A 11 35.18 41.26 -4.82
C GLY A 11 34.45 40.40 -3.78
N ILE A 12 34.91 40.43 -2.52
CA ILE A 12 34.26 39.70 -1.42
C ILE A 12 32.87 40.27 -1.10
N ILE A 13 32.72 41.59 -1.08
CA ILE A 13 31.42 42.24 -0.85
C ILE A 13 30.43 41.90 -1.96
N ALA A 14 30.87 41.95 -3.22
CA ALA A 14 30.01 41.59 -4.36
C ALA A 14 29.55 40.13 -4.29
N ALA A 15 30.46 39.20 -3.95
CA ALA A 15 30.13 37.78 -3.79
C ALA A 15 29.15 37.53 -2.63
N PHE A 16 29.29 38.27 -1.52
CA PHE A 16 28.39 38.16 -0.38
C PHE A 16 26.99 38.70 -0.70
N ILE A 17 26.89 39.81 -1.43
CA ILE A 17 25.61 40.38 -1.87
C ILE A 17 24.91 39.42 -2.83
N THR A 18 25.63 38.81 -3.79
CA THR A 18 25.02 37.82 -4.68
C THR A 18 24.57 36.58 -3.95
N LEU A 19 25.30 36.12 -2.92
CA LEU A 19 24.90 34.97 -2.11
C LEU A 19 23.64 35.28 -1.29
N VAL A 20 23.57 36.47 -0.67
CA VAL A 20 22.39 36.92 0.09
C VAL A 20 21.16 37.05 -0.83
N ILE A 21 21.32 37.67 -2.01
CA ILE A 21 20.24 37.76 -3.00
C ILE A 21 19.81 36.38 -3.47
N PHE A 22 20.75 35.46 -3.71
CA PHE A 22 20.45 34.08 -4.11
C PHE A 22 19.69 33.32 -3.02
N THR A 23 20.09 33.47 -1.74
CA THR A 23 19.36 32.86 -0.62
C THR A 23 17.99 33.48 -0.38
N GLN A 24 17.81 34.79 -0.65
CA GLN A 24 16.50 35.45 -0.57
C GLN A 24 15.58 35.06 -1.74
N TYR A 25 16.15 34.74 -2.91
CA TYR A 25 15.36 34.31 -4.08
C TYR A 25 14.93 32.85 -4.01
N GLN A 26 15.55 32.04 -3.15
CA GLN A 26 15.20 30.62 -2.96
C GLN A 26 14.06 30.40 -1.96
N THR A 27 13.63 31.44 -1.24
CA THR A 27 12.44 31.40 -0.40
C THR A 27 11.29 32.06 -1.15
N GLU A 28 10.16 31.36 -1.27
CA GLU A 28 8.89 31.78 -1.92
C GLU A 28 8.72 31.37 -3.39
N ILE A 29 8.85 30.07 -3.68
CA ILE A 29 7.87 29.46 -4.59
C ILE A 29 6.68 29.08 -3.71
N PRO A 30 5.50 29.72 -3.86
CA PRO A 30 4.30 29.28 -3.18
C PRO A 30 3.98 27.89 -3.71
N ILE A 31 4.13 26.87 -2.87
CA ILE A 31 3.51 25.57 -3.12
C ILE A 31 2.02 25.85 -3.02
N GLU A 32 1.31 25.75 -4.13
CA GLU A 32 -0.14 25.82 -4.15
C GLU A 32 -0.61 24.59 -3.35
N GLU A 33 -1.03 24.84 -2.10
CA GLU A 33 -1.50 23.81 -1.19
C GLU A 33 -2.80 23.25 -1.81
N SER A 34 -2.71 22.12 -2.52
CA SER A 34 -3.89 21.46 -3.09
C SER A 34 -4.86 21.13 -1.96
N ASN A 35 -6.14 21.45 -2.15
CA ASN A 35 -7.13 21.14 -1.14
C ASN A 35 -7.44 19.64 -1.19
N ILE A 36 -7.65 18.98 -0.05
CA ILE A 36 -8.05 17.57 0.01
C ILE A 36 -9.35 17.30 -0.79
N HIS A 37 -10.18 18.33 -0.97
CA HIS A 37 -11.40 18.27 -1.78
C HIS A 37 -11.15 18.14 -3.29
N ASP A 38 -9.93 18.43 -3.76
CA ASP A 38 -9.55 18.33 -5.17
C ASP A 38 -8.91 16.97 -5.50
N ILE A 39 -8.73 16.09 -4.51
CA ILE A 39 -8.20 14.74 -4.69
C ILE A 39 -9.27 13.82 -5.29
N GLU A 40 -8.97 13.26 -6.46
CA GLU A 40 -9.75 12.16 -7.03
C GLU A 40 -9.37 10.85 -6.33
N PHE A 41 -10.23 10.37 -5.44
CA PHE A 41 -10.00 9.11 -4.73
C PHE A 41 -10.19 7.92 -5.66
N PHE A 42 -9.28 6.95 -5.54
CA PHE A 42 -9.36 5.69 -6.24
C PHE A 42 -10.60 4.92 -5.81
N ASN A 43 -11.39 4.47 -6.79
CA ASN A 43 -12.58 3.67 -6.55
C ASN A 43 -12.53 2.40 -7.39
N PHE A 44 -12.20 1.28 -6.75
CA PHE A 44 -12.27 -0.03 -7.38
C PHE A 44 -13.72 -0.52 -7.40
N ASN A 45 -14.17 -1.02 -8.55
CA ASN A 45 -15.46 -1.68 -8.67
C ASN A 45 -15.30 -3.18 -8.56
N ILE A 46 -16.20 -3.82 -7.83
CA ILE A 46 -16.32 -5.26 -7.83
C ILE A 46 -17.72 -5.58 -8.33
N ASP A 47 -17.78 -6.11 -9.55
CA ASP A 47 -19.04 -6.46 -10.17
C ASP A 47 -19.32 -7.94 -9.95
N PHE A 48 -20.25 -8.21 -9.03
CA PHE A 48 -20.77 -9.55 -8.77
C PHE A 48 -22.13 -9.79 -9.42
N LYS A 49 -22.71 -8.83 -10.17
CA LYS A 49 -24.10 -8.87 -10.62
C LYS A 49 -24.40 -10.01 -11.59
N ASP A 50 -23.41 -10.40 -12.37
CA ASP A 50 -23.54 -11.46 -13.37
C ASP A 50 -23.21 -12.86 -12.83
N PHE A 51 -22.88 -12.97 -11.54
CA PHE A 51 -22.52 -14.23 -10.90
C PHE A 51 -23.64 -14.74 -10.00
N ASP A 52 -23.86 -16.06 -10.05
CA ASP A 52 -24.70 -16.73 -9.07
C ASP A 52 -23.95 -16.75 -7.74
N MET A 53 -24.40 -15.93 -6.79
CA MET A 53 -23.78 -15.83 -5.46
C MET A 53 -24.49 -16.74 -4.45
N VAL A 54 -23.72 -17.33 -3.55
CA VAL A 54 -24.22 -18.06 -2.38
C VAL A 54 -23.70 -17.40 -1.11
N GLU A 55 -24.58 -17.21 -0.14
CA GLU A 55 -24.20 -16.79 1.20
C GLU A 55 -23.49 -17.94 1.92
N LEU A 56 -22.40 -17.62 2.60
CA LEU A 56 -21.58 -18.59 3.31
C LEU A 56 -21.94 -18.57 4.80
N PRO A 57 -22.11 -19.74 5.44
CA PRO A 57 -22.41 -19.83 6.87
C PRO A 57 -21.12 -19.67 7.70
N ILE A 58 -20.45 -18.53 7.55
CA ILE A 58 -19.23 -18.16 8.29
C ILE A 58 -19.64 -17.23 9.43
N ASP A 59 -19.10 -17.48 10.62
CA ASP A 59 -19.29 -16.58 11.76
C ASP A 59 -18.50 -15.28 11.50
N SER A 60 -19.21 -14.19 11.26
CA SER A 60 -18.66 -12.95 10.74
C SER A 60 -19.58 -11.80 11.10
N ILE A 61 -18.99 -10.62 11.34
CA ILE A 61 -19.78 -9.41 11.55
C ILE A 61 -20.38 -8.89 10.25
N PHE A 62 -19.97 -9.39 9.09
CA PHE A 62 -20.48 -9.06 7.74
C PHE A 62 -21.21 -10.24 7.11
N ILE A 63 -22.12 -9.96 6.16
CA ILE A 63 -22.66 -10.97 5.27
C ILE A 63 -21.57 -11.33 4.24
N ILE A 64 -21.17 -12.61 4.21
CA ILE A 64 -20.17 -13.11 3.28
C ILE A 64 -20.84 -13.94 2.19
N LYS A 65 -20.60 -13.59 0.94
CA LYS A 65 -21.05 -14.33 -0.24
C LYS A 65 -19.87 -14.79 -1.06
N ALA A 66 -20.03 -15.87 -1.80
CA ALA A 66 -19.06 -16.31 -2.79
C ALA A 66 -19.74 -16.71 -4.09
N ILE A 67 -18.97 -16.72 -5.18
CA ILE A 67 -19.44 -17.23 -6.46
C ILE A 67 -19.70 -18.73 -6.31
N LYS A 68 -20.91 -19.15 -6.66
CA LYS A 68 -21.31 -20.54 -6.63
C LYS A 68 -20.38 -21.37 -7.52
N ASP A 69 -19.92 -22.51 -6.99
CA ASP A 69 -19.04 -23.45 -7.67
C ASP A 69 -17.62 -22.91 -8.00
N ASP A 70 -17.23 -21.71 -7.51
CA ASP A 70 -15.88 -21.14 -7.65
C ASP A 70 -15.03 -21.37 -6.37
N TYR A 71 -14.73 -22.64 -6.11
CA TYR A 71 -13.93 -23.06 -4.95
C TYR A 71 -12.92 -24.15 -5.31
N ILE A 72 -11.87 -24.24 -4.49
CA ILE A 72 -10.96 -25.38 -4.47
C ILE A 72 -11.36 -26.31 -3.33
N LEU A 73 -11.36 -27.62 -3.58
CA LEU A 73 -11.52 -28.62 -2.53
C LEU A 73 -10.17 -28.86 -1.86
N ASP A 74 -10.02 -28.43 -0.61
CA ASP A 74 -8.90 -28.81 0.25
C ASP A 74 -9.41 -29.67 1.41
N LYS A 75 -8.97 -30.92 1.49
CA LYS A 75 -9.36 -31.87 2.56
C LYS A 75 -10.88 -31.96 2.83
N ASN A 76 -11.70 -31.88 1.76
CA ASN A 76 -13.18 -31.84 1.80
C ASN A 76 -13.81 -30.54 2.33
N ILE A 77 -13.04 -29.46 2.41
CA ILE A 77 -13.52 -28.10 2.71
C ILE A 77 -13.54 -27.30 1.40
N HIS A 78 -14.63 -26.58 1.15
CA HIS A 78 -14.72 -25.64 0.03
C HIS A 78 -13.94 -24.36 0.38
N LYS A 79 -12.83 -24.14 -0.29
CA LYS A 79 -12.07 -22.89 -0.21
C LYS A 79 -12.46 -22.00 -1.39
N TYR A 80 -13.37 -21.07 -1.14
CA TYR A 80 -13.81 -20.11 -2.16
C TYR A 80 -12.68 -19.17 -2.53
N LEU A 81 -12.54 -18.93 -3.83
CA LEU A 81 -11.43 -18.12 -4.37
C LEU A 81 -11.70 -16.62 -4.29
N LYS A 82 -12.96 -16.23 -4.23
CA LYS A 82 -13.40 -14.84 -4.17
C LYS A 82 -14.58 -14.71 -3.23
N LEU A 83 -14.43 -13.81 -2.26
CA LEU A 83 -15.46 -13.42 -1.33
C LEU A 83 -15.99 -12.03 -1.67
N ALA A 84 -17.29 -11.86 -1.45
CA ALA A 84 -18.01 -10.60 -1.53
C ALA A 84 -18.57 -10.30 -0.13
N PHE A 85 -18.43 -9.05 0.30
CA PHE A 85 -18.86 -8.61 1.63
C PHE A 85 -20.01 -7.60 1.50
N GLU A 86 -20.99 -7.72 2.38
CA GLU A 86 -22.07 -6.77 2.55
C GLU A 86 -22.24 -6.47 4.04
N LEU A 87 -22.75 -5.26 4.35
CA LEU A 87 -23.14 -4.93 5.71
C LEU A 87 -24.33 -5.81 6.13
N ASP A 88 -24.27 -6.32 7.35
CA ASP A 88 -25.38 -6.99 8.01
C ASP A 88 -26.23 -5.96 8.77
N ASP A 89 -27.52 -5.87 8.45
CA ASP A 89 -28.46 -4.95 9.10
C ASP A 89 -28.57 -5.21 10.62
N GLU A 90 -28.22 -6.41 11.10
CA GLU A 90 -28.17 -6.74 12.53
C GLU A 90 -27.02 -6.01 13.27
N ASN A 91 -25.99 -5.56 12.55
CA ASN A 91 -24.76 -4.98 13.09
C ASN A 91 -24.60 -3.47 12.82
N LEU A 92 -25.66 -2.75 12.41
CA LEU A 92 -25.57 -1.33 12.02
C LEU A 92 -24.90 -0.42 13.06
N SER A 93 -25.23 -0.57 14.35
CA SER A 93 -24.63 0.26 15.41
C SER A 93 -23.13 0.00 15.57
N LEU A 94 -22.69 -1.24 15.33
CA LEU A 94 -21.28 -1.59 15.32
C LEU A 94 -20.58 -0.93 14.14
N TYR A 95 -21.18 -0.94 12.94
CA TYR A 95 -20.57 -0.28 11.79
C TYR A 95 -20.49 1.23 11.92
N ASP A 96 -21.45 1.88 12.59
CA ASP A 96 -21.34 3.31 12.94
C ASP A 96 -20.09 3.57 13.81
N GLU A 97 -19.78 2.65 14.73
CA GLU A 97 -18.57 2.71 15.56
C GLU A 97 -17.29 2.39 14.77
N LEU A 98 -17.34 1.50 13.77
CA LEU A 98 -16.17 1.07 13.00
C LEU A 98 -15.87 1.96 11.78
N SER A 99 -16.86 2.68 11.27
CA SER A 99 -16.73 3.49 10.07
C SER A 99 -15.72 4.62 10.26
N ASN A 100 -14.90 4.85 9.24
CA ASN A 100 -14.00 5.98 9.20
C ASN A 100 -14.80 7.29 9.08
N THR A 101 -14.43 8.24 9.93
CA THR A 101 -14.99 9.60 9.96
C THR A 101 -13.90 10.67 9.82
N ASP A 102 -12.63 10.25 9.73
CA ASP A 102 -11.50 11.12 9.51
C ASP A 102 -11.21 11.24 8.00
N GLU A 103 -11.49 12.43 7.46
CA GLU A 103 -11.27 12.76 6.06
C GLU A 103 -9.79 12.75 5.67
N LYS A 104 -8.88 12.81 6.65
CA LYS A 104 -7.43 12.77 6.50
C LYS A 104 -6.80 11.40 6.74
N THR A 105 -7.63 10.35 6.77
CA THR A 105 -7.15 8.97 6.71
C THR A 105 -7.34 8.42 5.29
N VAL A 106 -6.30 7.79 4.75
CA VAL A 106 -6.34 7.16 3.41
C VAL A 106 -5.76 5.76 3.42
N VAL A 107 -6.29 4.89 2.57
CA VAL A 107 -5.80 3.54 2.34
C VAL A 107 -5.10 3.46 0.98
N ILE A 108 -3.90 2.90 0.93
CA ILE A 108 -3.17 2.64 -0.32
C ILE A 108 -3.53 1.25 -0.84
N PHE A 109 -4.09 1.22 -2.06
CA PHE A 109 -4.48 0.01 -2.76
C PHE A 109 -3.33 -0.50 -3.68
N PRO A 110 -2.83 -1.74 -3.51
CA PRO A 110 -1.59 -2.20 -4.13
C PRO A 110 -1.81 -2.88 -5.49
N ILE A 111 -2.01 -2.09 -6.55
CA ILE A 111 -2.19 -2.57 -7.93
C ILE A 111 -0.92 -3.24 -8.45
N PHE A 112 0.27 -2.76 -8.09
CA PHE A 112 1.54 -3.34 -8.51
C PHE A 112 1.75 -4.75 -7.95
N THR A 113 1.42 -4.95 -6.67
CA THR A 113 1.48 -6.29 -6.04
C THR A 113 0.44 -7.23 -6.68
N SER A 114 -0.78 -6.74 -6.88
CA SER A 114 -1.80 -7.49 -7.63
C SER A 114 -1.34 -7.91 -9.03
N SER A 115 -0.59 -7.03 -9.72
CA SER A 115 -0.04 -7.30 -11.06
C SER A 115 1.07 -8.36 -11.00
N ALA A 116 2.00 -8.24 -10.05
CA ALA A 116 3.13 -9.14 -9.83
C ALA A 116 2.71 -10.59 -9.51
N TYR A 117 1.59 -10.76 -8.81
CA TYR A 117 1.03 -12.07 -8.44
C TYR A 117 0.35 -12.81 -9.58
N ASN A 118 0.07 -12.15 -10.70
CA ASN A 118 -0.57 -12.82 -11.82
C ASN A 118 0.39 -13.76 -12.54
N SER A 119 -0.14 -14.84 -13.09
CA SER A 119 0.63 -15.76 -13.93
C SER A 119 0.34 -15.49 -15.42
N PRO A 120 1.37 -15.39 -16.27
CA PRO A 120 2.80 -15.39 -15.95
C PRO A 120 3.22 -14.12 -15.17
N GLY A 121 4.08 -14.27 -14.16
CA GLY A 121 4.60 -13.14 -13.36
C GLY A 121 5.73 -13.52 -12.40
N PHE A 122 5.99 -12.68 -11.39
CA PHE A 122 7.24 -12.75 -10.61
C PHE A 122 7.39 -14.06 -9.85
N TYR A 123 6.30 -14.59 -9.28
CA TYR A 123 6.33 -15.88 -8.58
C TYR A 123 6.56 -17.08 -9.50
N ASP A 124 6.28 -16.96 -10.80
CA ASP A 124 6.67 -17.98 -11.77
C ASP A 124 8.18 -17.98 -12.00
N TYR A 125 8.83 -16.81 -11.95
CA TYR A 125 10.29 -16.73 -11.94
C TYR A 125 10.88 -17.33 -10.66
N TYR A 126 10.39 -16.96 -9.47
CA TYR A 126 10.91 -17.49 -8.20
C TYR A 126 10.70 -19.00 -8.04
N SER A 127 9.67 -19.55 -8.69
CA SER A 127 9.36 -20.99 -8.69
C SER A 127 10.05 -21.77 -9.82
N ASP A 128 11.01 -21.17 -10.53
CA ASP A 128 11.70 -21.75 -11.69
C ASP A 128 10.74 -22.21 -12.83
N ARG A 129 9.54 -21.64 -12.90
CA ARG A 129 8.52 -21.91 -13.95
C ARG A 129 8.64 -20.97 -15.15
N CYS A 130 9.39 -19.88 -15.02
CA CYS A 130 9.64 -18.89 -16.06
C CYS A 130 11.05 -18.31 -15.95
N ASP A 131 11.58 -17.79 -17.06
CA ASP A 131 12.83 -17.03 -17.06
C ASP A 131 12.58 -15.54 -16.78
N VAL A 132 13.59 -14.70 -17.06
CA VAL A 132 13.52 -13.24 -16.84
C VAL A 132 12.39 -12.55 -17.63
N SER A 133 11.78 -13.22 -18.62
CA SER A 133 10.64 -12.66 -19.34
C SER A 133 9.41 -12.44 -18.47
N CYS A 134 9.27 -13.18 -17.36
CA CYS A 134 8.19 -12.97 -16.39
C CYS A 134 8.49 -11.88 -15.34
N LEU A 135 9.68 -11.27 -15.39
CA LEU A 135 10.04 -10.14 -14.52
C LEU A 135 9.53 -8.80 -15.03
N THR A 136 8.84 -8.76 -16.18
CA THR A 136 8.07 -7.62 -16.65
C THR A 136 6.62 -8.04 -16.87
N VAL A 137 5.69 -7.45 -16.13
CA VAL A 137 4.26 -7.81 -16.14
C VAL A 137 3.39 -6.63 -16.57
N PRO A 138 2.24 -6.87 -17.23
CA PRO A 138 1.28 -5.80 -17.49
C PRO A 138 0.61 -5.35 -16.19
N ILE A 139 0.49 -4.04 -16.00
CA ILE A 139 -0.21 -3.47 -14.84
C ILE A 139 -1.71 -3.74 -14.99
N LYS A 140 -2.28 -4.51 -14.07
CA LYS A 140 -3.68 -4.91 -14.06
C LYS A 140 -4.18 -5.02 -12.63
N LEU A 141 -5.30 -4.36 -12.37
CA LEU A 141 -6.05 -4.53 -11.14
C LEU A 141 -6.79 -5.88 -11.14
N ILE A 142 -6.35 -6.81 -10.29
CA ILE A 142 -7.06 -8.06 -10.02
C ILE A 142 -7.24 -8.21 -8.51
N LEU A 143 -8.47 -8.05 -8.04
CA LEU A 143 -8.79 -8.20 -6.63
C LEU A 143 -8.64 -9.67 -6.22
N ARG A 144 -7.80 -9.92 -5.21
CA ARG A 144 -7.51 -11.25 -4.67
C ARG A 144 -7.24 -11.14 -3.17
N THR A 145 -7.54 -12.20 -2.43
CA THR A 145 -7.26 -12.28 -0.99
C THR A 145 -5.78 -12.08 -0.69
N GLU A 146 -4.88 -12.63 -1.52
CA GLU A 146 -3.44 -12.55 -1.29
C GLU A 146 -2.89 -11.12 -1.31
N MET A 147 -3.55 -10.17 -1.98
CA MET A 147 -3.13 -8.76 -2.04
C MET A 147 -3.87 -7.84 -1.07
N GLY A 148 -4.66 -8.40 -0.15
CA GLY A 148 -5.48 -7.63 0.78
C GLY A 148 -6.90 -7.35 0.27
N GLY A 149 -7.41 -8.20 -0.64
CA GLY A 149 -8.65 -7.95 -1.36
C GLY A 149 -9.92 -8.01 -0.48
N ASN A 150 -9.95 -8.84 0.57
CA ASN A 150 -11.06 -8.82 1.53
C ASN A 150 -10.97 -7.57 2.39
N GLY A 151 -9.77 -7.23 2.89
CA GLY A 151 -9.57 -6.01 3.67
C GLY A 151 -9.95 -4.75 2.91
N ALA A 152 -9.62 -4.65 1.62
CA ALA A 152 -10.04 -3.53 0.78
C ALA A 152 -11.56 -3.38 0.72
N GLN A 153 -12.30 -4.49 0.53
CA GLN A 153 -13.77 -4.50 0.51
C GLN A 153 -14.35 -4.01 1.83
N ILE A 154 -13.87 -4.55 2.93
CA ILE A 154 -14.33 -4.23 4.28
C ILE A 154 -14.08 -2.76 4.61
N LEU A 155 -12.87 -2.26 4.36
CA LEU A 155 -12.54 -0.86 4.61
C LEU A 155 -13.37 0.08 3.72
N LYS A 156 -13.69 -0.31 2.48
CA LYS A 156 -14.60 0.46 1.62
C LYS A 156 -16.02 0.52 2.18
N LEU A 157 -16.56 -0.59 2.68
CA LEU A 157 -17.86 -0.62 3.36
C LEU A 157 -17.88 0.27 4.60
N LEU A 158 -16.74 0.38 5.29
CA LEU A 158 -16.53 1.22 6.46
C LEU A 158 -16.08 2.65 6.12
N ASN A 159 -16.37 3.14 4.92
CA ASN A 159 -16.17 4.53 4.49
C ASN A 159 -14.69 5.01 4.49
N TYR A 160 -13.73 4.10 4.39
CA TYR A 160 -12.34 4.49 4.13
C TYR A 160 -12.17 4.92 2.67
N LYS A 161 -11.39 5.98 2.47
CA LYS A 161 -11.03 6.48 1.14
C LYS A 161 -9.74 5.83 0.67
N PHE A 162 -9.61 5.67 -0.64
CA PHE A 162 -8.47 4.99 -1.24
C PHE A 162 -7.70 5.89 -2.19
N LEU A 163 -6.39 5.68 -2.22
CA LEU A 163 -5.51 5.98 -3.35
C LEU A 163 -5.00 4.65 -3.88
N SER A 164 -4.69 4.58 -5.17
CA SER A 164 -3.87 3.49 -5.69
C SER A 164 -2.39 3.78 -5.48
N ASP A 165 -1.58 2.73 -5.40
CA ASP A 165 -0.12 2.82 -5.46
C ASP A 165 0.40 3.53 -6.73
N ILE A 166 -0.35 3.45 -7.84
CA ILE A 166 -0.12 4.26 -9.05
C ILE A 166 -0.27 5.77 -8.79
N ASP A 167 -1.26 6.19 -8.00
CA ASP A 167 -1.45 7.61 -7.67
C ASP A 167 -0.26 8.13 -6.87
N VAL A 168 0.28 7.29 -5.98
CA VAL A 168 1.45 7.60 -5.15
C VAL A 168 2.75 7.63 -5.97
N ASP A 169 3.02 6.69 -6.89
CA ASP A 169 4.23 6.78 -7.75
C ASP A 169 4.20 8.01 -8.67
N LYS A 170 3.01 8.38 -9.19
CA LYS A 170 2.84 9.56 -10.04
C LYS A 170 2.96 10.86 -9.27
N ASN A 171 2.45 10.91 -8.04
CA ASN A 171 2.45 12.09 -7.19
C ASN A 171 2.72 11.75 -5.72
N PRO A 172 3.98 11.49 -5.32
CA PRO A 172 4.36 11.14 -3.94
C PRO A 172 3.84 12.12 -2.88
N GLU A 173 3.84 13.41 -3.20
CA GLU A 173 3.43 14.49 -2.28
C GLU A 173 1.94 14.45 -1.93
N ILE A 174 1.13 13.64 -2.64
CA ILE A 174 -0.29 13.45 -2.32
C ILE A 174 -0.49 12.94 -0.89
N LEU A 175 0.48 12.21 -0.34
CA LEU A 175 0.41 11.68 1.02
C LEU A 175 0.44 12.79 2.07
N ASN A 176 0.98 13.98 1.78
CA ASN A 176 1.04 15.10 2.70
C ASN A 176 -0.35 15.69 3.04
N HIS A 177 -1.39 15.33 2.29
CA HIS A 177 -2.76 15.74 2.59
C HIS A 177 -3.42 14.91 3.70
N PHE A 178 -2.77 13.82 4.12
CA PHE A 178 -3.33 12.86 5.07
C PHE A 178 -2.52 12.90 6.37
N ASP A 179 -3.21 12.77 7.50
CA ASP A 179 -2.58 12.66 8.82
C ASP A 179 -2.29 11.16 9.14
N LYS A 180 -2.93 10.23 8.40
CA LYS A 180 -2.77 8.78 8.55
C LYS A 180 -2.86 8.09 7.19
N VAL A 181 -1.89 7.23 6.92
CA VAL A 181 -1.85 6.38 5.72
C VAL A 181 -1.91 4.92 6.15
N ILE A 182 -2.84 4.14 5.60
CA ILE A 182 -2.95 2.69 5.84
C ILE A 182 -2.49 1.96 4.58
N LEU A 183 -1.50 1.10 4.69
CA LEU A 183 -1.05 0.23 3.61
C LEU A 183 -1.76 -1.11 3.66
N LEU A 184 -2.36 -1.54 2.55
CA LEU A 184 -2.64 -2.96 2.33
C LEU A 184 -1.34 -3.70 1.96
N HIS A 185 -1.43 -4.93 1.44
CA HIS A 185 -0.26 -5.77 1.09
C HIS A 185 0.55 -5.21 -0.09
N SER A 186 1.28 -4.13 0.16
CA SER A 186 2.07 -3.35 -0.81
C SER A 186 3.49 -3.91 -0.88
N GLU A 187 3.63 -5.15 -1.33
CA GLU A 187 4.89 -5.89 -1.39
C GLU A 187 5.84 -5.34 -2.47
N TYR A 188 5.30 -5.07 -3.66
CA TYR A 188 6.04 -4.51 -4.79
C TYR A 188 5.71 -3.03 -4.94
N VAL A 189 6.72 -2.19 -4.82
CA VAL A 189 6.57 -0.73 -4.90
C VAL A 189 7.72 -0.11 -5.69
N THR A 190 7.50 1.06 -6.28
CA THR A 190 8.58 1.84 -6.84
C THR A 190 9.43 2.50 -5.76
N LYS A 191 10.65 2.93 -6.10
CA LYS A 191 11.49 3.70 -5.19
C LYS A 191 10.84 5.00 -4.71
N LYS A 192 10.03 5.65 -5.57
CA LYS A 192 9.32 6.89 -5.19
C LYS A 192 8.25 6.63 -4.14
N GLU A 193 7.46 5.58 -4.31
CA GLU A 193 6.47 5.18 -3.31
C GLU A 193 7.13 4.79 -2.00
N PHE A 194 8.21 3.99 -2.06
CA PHE A 194 8.98 3.64 -0.87
C PHE A 194 9.40 4.89 -0.09
N ASP A 195 9.98 5.87 -0.77
CA ASP A 195 10.43 7.13 -0.14
C ASP A 195 9.25 7.93 0.43
N ALA A 196 8.14 8.03 -0.30
CA ALA A 196 6.94 8.74 0.14
C ALA A 196 6.34 8.13 1.40
N ILE A 197 6.17 6.80 1.39
CA ILE A 197 5.55 6.04 2.47
C ILE A 197 6.44 6.06 3.70
N THR A 198 7.74 5.77 3.55
CA THR A 198 8.67 5.74 4.70
C THR A 198 8.98 7.11 5.29
N SER A 199 8.79 8.19 4.52
CA SER A 199 8.93 9.57 5.01
C SER A 199 7.65 10.12 5.67
N HIS A 200 6.50 9.50 5.43
CA HIS A 200 5.24 9.93 6.03
C HIS A 200 5.24 9.62 7.54
N PRO A 201 4.85 10.57 8.43
CA PRO A 201 5.08 10.44 9.88
C PRO A 201 4.19 9.42 10.58
N ASN A 202 3.09 8.97 9.95
CA ASN A 202 2.13 8.05 10.53
C ASN A 202 1.56 7.09 9.49
N VAL A 203 2.19 5.92 9.39
CA VAL A 203 1.79 4.85 8.47
C VAL A 203 1.40 3.60 9.23
N ILE A 204 0.24 3.04 8.91
CA ILE A 204 -0.21 1.74 9.42
C ILE A 204 0.02 0.69 8.35
N TYR A 205 1.02 -0.16 8.56
CA TYR A 205 1.30 -1.32 7.71
C TYR A 205 0.37 -2.45 8.16
N LEU A 206 -0.83 -2.51 7.57
CA LEU A 206 -1.87 -3.46 7.96
C LEU A 206 -1.51 -4.90 7.57
N TYR A 207 -0.67 -5.08 6.55
CA TYR A 207 -0.21 -6.39 6.11
C TYR A 207 1.31 -6.47 6.26
N PRO A 208 1.85 -7.63 6.66
CA PRO A 208 3.28 -7.90 6.65
C PRO A 208 3.79 -7.96 5.21
N ASN A 209 5.11 -8.07 5.06
CA ASN A 209 5.75 -8.14 3.74
C ASN A 209 5.49 -6.89 2.87
N ALA A 210 5.23 -5.75 3.52
CA ALA A 210 5.13 -4.46 2.88
C ALA A 210 6.51 -3.95 2.47
N LEU A 211 6.58 -3.23 1.35
CA LEU A 211 7.78 -2.57 0.85
C LEU A 211 8.96 -3.54 0.64
N TYR A 212 8.66 -4.76 0.18
CA TYR A 212 9.63 -5.84 0.14
C TYR A 212 10.50 -5.82 -1.12
N ALA A 213 9.92 -5.47 -2.26
CA ALA A 213 10.59 -5.56 -3.55
C ALA A 213 10.44 -4.27 -4.36
N GLU A 214 11.54 -3.86 -4.99
CA GLU A 214 11.62 -2.69 -5.84
C GLU A 214 11.21 -3.04 -7.26
N ILE A 215 10.31 -2.24 -7.82
CA ILE A 215 9.93 -2.28 -9.23
C ILE A 215 10.19 -0.95 -9.93
N GLU A 216 10.32 -1.00 -11.26
CA GLU A 216 10.15 0.15 -12.14
C GLU A 216 8.84 0.05 -12.91
N VAL A 217 8.25 1.20 -13.22
CA VAL A 217 6.98 1.27 -13.96
C VAL A 217 7.16 2.03 -15.26
N ASN A 218 6.67 1.44 -16.35
CA ASN A 218 6.56 2.09 -17.65
C ASN A 218 5.08 2.34 -17.96
N TYR A 219 4.63 3.58 -17.76
CA TYR A 219 3.23 3.96 -18.01
C TYR A 219 2.86 4.01 -19.50
N ASP A 220 3.81 4.27 -20.41
CA ASP A 220 3.55 4.25 -21.85
C ASP A 220 3.24 2.83 -22.36
N GLN A 221 3.88 1.83 -21.74
CA GLN A 221 3.68 0.41 -22.04
C GLN A 221 2.69 -0.27 -21.09
N ASN A 222 2.27 0.43 -20.03
CA ASN A 222 1.46 -0.09 -18.93
C ASN A 222 2.04 -1.38 -18.34
N THR A 223 3.33 -1.37 -18.01
CA THR A 223 4.07 -2.50 -17.44
C THR A 223 4.83 -2.13 -16.17
N ALA A 224 5.07 -3.14 -15.33
CA ALA A 224 5.95 -3.06 -14.16
C ALA A 224 7.05 -4.12 -14.28
N THR A 225 8.29 -3.77 -13.92
CA THR A 225 9.46 -4.66 -14.01
C THR A 225 10.13 -4.79 -12.65
N LEU A 226 10.46 -6.01 -12.22
CA LEU A 226 11.22 -6.27 -11.00
C LEU A 226 12.65 -5.73 -11.14
N ILE A 227 13.07 -4.91 -10.18
CA ILE A 227 14.42 -4.37 -10.09
C ILE A 227 15.21 -5.09 -9.01
N ARG A 228 14.61 -5.32 -7.84
CA ARG A 228 15.34 -5.83 -6.67
C ARG A 228 14.43 -6.48 -5.62
N GLY A 229 14.87 -7.56 -4.98
CA GLY A 229 14.15 -8.30 -3.93
C GLY A 229 13.93 -9.78 -4.29
N HIS A 230 13.51 -10.61 -3.33
CA HIS A 230 13.27 -12.05 -3.52
C HIS A 230 14.44 -12.82 -4.15
N GLY A 231 15.67 -12.45 -3.81
CA GLY A 231 16.88 -13.04 -4.37
C GLY A 231 17.23 -12.57 -5.78
N TYR A 232 16.63 -11.46 -6.25
CA TYR A 232 16.93 -10.81 -7.52
C TYR A 232 17.59 -9.43 -7.32
N PRO A 233 18.57 -9.05 -8.17
CA PRO A 233 19.24 -9.87 -9.19
C PRO A 233 20.24 -10.87 -8.59
N GLU A 234 20.57 -10.72 -7.31
CA GLU A 234 21.50 -11.59 -6.60
C GLU A 234 20.80 -12.31 -5.45
N LYS A 235 21.07 -13.62 -5.30
CA LYS A 235 20.35 -14.51 -4.36
C LYS A 235 20.38 -14.08 -2.89
N HIS A 236 21.29 -13.19 -2.51
CA HIS A 236 21.43 -12.72 -1.13
C HIS A 236 20.58 -11.46 -0.84
N ILE A 237 19.98 -10.85 -1.87
CA ILE A 237 19.12 -9.68 -1.76
C ILE A 237 17.72 -10.18 -1.44
N ASP A 238 17.37 -10.22 -0.16
CA ASP A 238 16.04 -10.66 0.27
C ASP A 238 15.03 -9.50 0.11
N ASN A 239 15.18 -8.45 0.91
CA ASN A 239 14.46 -7.19 0.77
C ASN A 239 15.15 -6.28 -0.26
N GLY A 240 14.38 -5.74 -1.21
CA GLY A 240 14.87 -4.89 -2.29
C GLY A 240 15.36 -3.51 -1.84
N PHE A 241 14.86 -3.01 -0.71
CA PHE A 241 15.20 -1.69 -0.19
C PHE A 241 16.16 -1.72 1.01
N ASP A 242 16.57 -2.93 1.45
CA ASP A 242 17.31 -3.13 2.70
C ASP A 242 16.60 -2.47 3.90
N TRP A 243 15.27 -2.49 3.89
CA TRP A 243 14.47 -1.77 4.88
C TRP A 243 14.59 -2.40 6.26
N VAL A 244 15.00 -1.61 7.24
CA VAL A 244 15.32 -2.11 8.60
C VAL A 244 14.12 -2.60 9.39
N PHE A 245 12.91 -2.22 8.98
CA PHE A 245 11.65 -2.62 9.59
C PHE A 245 10.93 -3.72 8.80
N ASP A 246 11.61 -4.41 7.88
CA ASP A 246 11.07 -5.59 7.21
C ASP A 246 10.48 -6.57 8.24
N ASN A 247 9.18 -6.85 8.07
CA ASN A 247 8.40 -7.70 8.96
C ASN A 247 7.86 -8.96 8.26
N THR A 248 8.40 -9.34 7.09
CA THR A 248 7.93 -10.49 6.30
C THR A 248 7.95 -11.78 7.11
N ARG A 249 9.03 -12.02 7.86
CA ARG A 249 9.20 -13.26 8.64
C ARG A 249 9.15 -12.98 10.14
N PRO A 250 8.30 -13.70 10.91
CA PRO A 250 7.43 -14.81 10.50
C PRO A 250 6.05 -14.38 9.98
N TYR A 251 5.72 -13.09 10.05
CA TYR A 251 4.34 -12.61 10.10
C TYR A 251 3.52 -12.81 8.82
N GLU A 252 4.13 -12.86 7.64
CA GLU A 252 3.43 -13.17 6.36
C GLU A 252 2.78 -14.57 6.38
N PHE A 253 3.33 -15.49 7.18
CA PHE A 253 2.86 -16.87 7.27
C PHE A 253 1.86 -17.10 8.41
N ASP A 254 1.67 -16.11 9.29
CA ASP A 254 0.67 -16.16 10.34
C ASP A 254 -0.67 -15.66 9.79
N ARG A 255 -1.46 -16.61 9.26
CA ARG A 255 -2.79 -16.33 8.69
C ARG A 255 -3.94 -16.53 9.68
N ASP A 256 -3.69 -17.27 10.76
CA ASP A 256 -4.67 -17.41 11.85
C ASP A 256 -4.79 -16.06 12.57
N CYS A 257 -3.68 -15.34 12.75
CA CYS A 257 -3.66 -13.96 13.23
C CYS A 257 -4.33 -13.78 14.62
N ASP A 258 -4.44 -14.86 15.40
CA ASP A 258 -5.11 -14.92 16.71
C ASP A 258 -4.51 -13.96 17.76
N ASN A 259 -3.19 -13.73 17.69
CA ASN A 259 -2.44 -12.91 18.64
C ASN A 259 -1.95 -11.62 18.00
N TRP A 260 -2.81 -11.03 17.16
CA TRP A 260 -2.49 -9.81 16.44
C TRP A 260 -2.13 -8.67 17.41
N GLU A 261 -1.12 -7.90 17.04
CA GLU A 261 -0.73 -6.68 17.74
C GLU A 261 -0.18 -5.66 16.73
N PHE A 262 -0.49 -4.39 16.95
CA PHE A 262 0.21 -3.30 16.29
C PHE A 262 1.42 -2.91 17.13
N TYR A 263 2.62 -3.04 16.57
CA TYR A 263 3.85 -2.57 17.20
C TYR A 263 4.39 -1.32 16.50
N GLU A 264 5.04 -0.46 17.27
CA GLU A 264 5.55 0.83 16.80
C GLU A 264 6.87 0.66 16.02
N ILE A 265 7.01 1.45 14.95
CA ILE A 265 8.25 1.70 14.23
C ILE A 265 8.47 3.21 14.11
N GLU A 266 9.56 3.65 13.46
CA GLU A 266 9.91 5.08 13.39
C GLU A 266 8.81 5.96 12.77
N ASN A 267 8.15 5.48 11.72
CA ASN A 267 7.18 6.26 10.94
C ASN A 267 5.73 5.74 11.07
N GLY A 268 5.41 4.96 12.11
CA GLY A 268 4.05 4.47 12.36
C GLY A 268 4.01 3.11 13.04
N LYS A 269 3.08 2.24 12.61
CA LYS A 269 2.84 0.93 13.24
C LYS A 269 2.69 -0.19 12.23
N MET A 270 3.07 -1.39 12.64
CA MET A 270 2.96 -2.59 11.82
C MET A 270 2.11 -3.65 12.51
N LEU A 271 1.28 -4.34 11.74
CA LEU A 271 0.62 -5.54 12.21
C LEU A 271 1.60 -6.73 12.18
N ASN A 272 1.51 -7.61 13.17
CA ASN A 272 2.35 -8.79 13.32
C ASN A 272 1.72 -10.08 12.73
N CYS A 273 0.76 -10.00 11.81
CA CYS A 273 0.17 -11.16 11.13
C CYS A 273 -0.59 -10.76 9.86
N PHE A 274 -0.99 -11.73 9.05
CA PHE A 274 -1.73 -11.54 7.81
C PHE A 274 -3.26 -11.55 8.07
N PRO A 275 -3.96 -10.40 7.99
CA PRO A 275 -5.25 -10.23 8.68
C PRO A 275 -6.52 -10.55 7.86
N GLU A 276 -6.41 -11.21 6.71
CA GLU A 276 -7.56 -11.36 5.79
C GLU A 276 -8.82 -11.96 6.43
N GLU A 277 -8.66 -12.92 7.36
CA GLU A 277 -9.78 -13.56 8.06
C GLU A 277 -10.23 -12.70 9.26
N GLN A 278 -9.27 -12.25 10.08
CA GLN A 278 -9.51 -11.44 11.27
C GLN A 278 -10.31 -10.15 10.99
N LEU A 279 -10.18 -9.56 9.80
CA LEU A 279 -10.89 -8.34 9.42
C LEU A 279 -12.42 -8.51 9.32
N TYR A 280 -12.93 -9.72 9.09
CA TYR A 280 -14.38 -9.97 9.03
C TYR A 280 -14.92 -10.82 10.19
N GLU A 281 -14.07 -11.58 10.88
CA GLU A 281 -14.49 -12.43 12.01
C GLU A 281 -14.60 -11.64 13.32
N ASP A 282 -13.73 -10.65 13.55
CA ASP A 282 -13.69 -9.90 14.81
C ASP A 282 -13.56 -8.39 14.56
N ALA A 283 -14.51 -7.64 15.11
CA ALA A 283 -14.52 -6.17 15.06
C ALA A 283 -13.34 -5.51 15.78
N SER A 284 -12.67 -6.22 16.69
CA SER A 284 -11.61 -5.67 17.54
C SER A 284 -10.43 -5.14 16.73
N LEU A 285 -10.04 -5.82 15.65
CA LEU A 285 -8.95 -5.36 14.77
C LEU A 285 -9.36 -4.09 14.01
N LEU A 286 -10.58 -4.05 13.46
CA LEU A 286 -11.11 -2.87 12.76
C LEU A 286 -11.25 -1.67 13.70
N LYS A 287 -11.67 -1.92 14.94
CA LYS A 287 -11.75 -0.89 15.99
C LYS A 287 -10.38 -0.34 16.32
N ALA A 288 -9.39 -1.21 16.54
CA ALA A 288 -8.02 -0.81 16.79
C ALA A 288 -7.44 0.01 15.63
N LEU A 289 -7.66 -0.43 14.38
CA LEU A 289 -7.20 0.28 13.18
C LEU A 289 -7.80 1.69 13.08
N LYS A 290 -9.07 1.86 13.45
CA LYS A 290 -9.72 3.18 13.49
C LYS A 290 -9.11 4.10 14.56
N GLU A 291 -8.86 3.55 15.75
CA GLU A 291 -8.47 4.30 16.95
C GLU A 291 -6.99 4.71 16.99
N ILE A 292 -6.11 3.95 16.33
CA ILE A 292 -4.67 4.23 16.20
C ILE A 292 -4.43 5.41 15.27
#